data_AF-A0A3D0USA7-F1
#
_entry.id   AF-A0A3D0USA7-F1
#
_cell.length_a   1.000
_cell.length_b   1.000
_cell.length_c   1.000
_cell.angle_alpha   90.00
_cell.angle_beta   90.00
_cell.angle_gamma   90.00
#
_symmetry.space_group_name_H-M   'P 1'
#
loop_
_entity.id
_entity.type
_entity.pdbx_description
1 polymer ?
#
loop_
_entity_poly.entity_id
_entity_poly.type
_entity_poly.pdbx_seq_one_letter_code
_entity_poly.pdbx_strand_id
1 'polypeptide(L)' 'MKISIETAKLIDVIDIASRFVAKNATLPILQNIYVKASIDNIIIRATDMEKYVEIELPCKVELE' A
#
# COMPACT_ATOMS: atom_id res chain seq x y z
N MET A 1 14.67 2.87 1.97
CA MET A 1 13.43 3.63 2.27
C MET A 1 13.02 3.31 3.68
N LYS A 2 13.03 4.30 4.58
CA LYS A 2 12.64 4.13 5.98
C LYS A 2 11.45 5.04 6.27
N ILE A 3 10.40 4.47 6.88
CA ILE A 3 9.15 5.17 7.18
C ILE A 3 8.78 4.99 8.64
N SER A 4 8.05 5.94 9.21
CA SER A 4 7.45 5.83 10.54
C SER A 4 6.01 6.32 10.48
N ILE A 5 5.10 5.39 10.77
CA ILE A 5 3.65 5.60 10.76
C ILE A 5 3.03 4.87 11.95
N GLU A 6 1.89 5.37 12.42
CA GLU A 6 1.11 4.73 13.48
C GLU A 6 0.61 3.35 13.03
N THR A 7 0.88 2.32 13.84
CA THR A 7 0.57 0.93 13.51
C THR A 7 -0.92 0.69 13.28
N ALA A 8 -1.79 1.31 14.08
CA ALA A 8 -3.25 1.17 13.93
C ALA A 8 -3.73 1.66 12.56
N LYS A 9 -3.31 2.87 12.15
CA LYS A 9 -3.62 3.43 10.83
C LYS A 9 -3.12 2.53 9.70
N LEU A 10 -1.91 1.98 9.85
CA LEU A 10 -1.34 1.09 8.83
C LEU A 10 -2.13 -0.22 8.70
N ILE A 11 -2.58 -0.81 9.81
CA ILE A 11 -3.40 -2.03 9.81
C ILE A 11 -4.71 -1.79 9.06
N ASP A 12 -5.41 -0.70 9.37
CA ASP A 12 -6.69 -0.38 8.73
C ASP A 12 -6.54 -0.24 7.21
N VAL A 13 -5.49 0.44 6.77
CA VAL A 13 -5.24 0.68 5.35
C VAL A 13 -4.79 -0.59 4.61
N ILE A 14 -3.97 -1.44 5.26
CA ILE A 14 -3.58 -2.73 4.71
C ILE A 14 -4.79 -3.66 4.58
N ASP A 15 -5.70 -3.68 5.57
CA ASP A 15 -6.92 -4.50 5.50
C ASP A 15 -7.77 -4.10 4.29
N ILE A 16 -7.97 -2.79 4.08
CA ILE A 16 -8.69 -2.28 2.90
C ILE A 16 -7.96 -2.68 1.61
N ALA A 17 -6.65 -2.43 1.50
CA ALA A 17 -5.86 -2.70 0.31
C ALA A 17 -5.85 -4.20 -0.05
N SER A 18 -5.78 -5.09 0.95
CA SER A 18 -5.74 -6.54 0.76
C SER A 18 -6.96 -7.10 0.01
N ARG A 19 -8.11 -6.42 0.08
CA ARG A 19 -9.36 -6.81 -0.60
C ARG A 19 -9.33 -6.56 -2.11
N PHE A 20 -8.35 -5.80 -2.59
CA PHE A 20 -8.15 -5.47 -4.01
C PHE A 20 -6.97 -6.21 -4.63
N VAL A 21 -6.26 -7.05 -3.85
CA VAL A 21 -5.19 -7.91 -4.33
C VAL A 21 -5.78 -9.16 -4.99
N ALA A 22 -5.22 -9.57 -6.11
CA ALA A 22 -5.65 -10.77 -6.82
C ALA A 22 -5.11 -12.03 -6.12
N LYS A 23 -5.97 -12.78 -5.40
CA LYS A 23 -5.54 -13.93 -4.57
C LYS A 23 -4.89 -15.07 -5.38
N ASN A 24 -5.43 -15.37 -6.57
CA ASN A 24 -5.01 -16.49 -7.41
C ASN A 24 -4.61 -16.00 -8.81
N ALA A 25 -3.72 -15.01 -8.89
CA ALA A 25 -3.24 -14.49 -10.17
C ALA A 25 -2.12 -15.35 -10.75
N THR A 26 -2.10 -15.50 -12.07
CA THR A 26 -0.95 -16.07 -12.81
C THR A 26 0.26 -15.14 -12.77
N LEU A 27 0.04 -13.84 -12.59
CA LEU A 27 1.09 -12.83 -12.46
C LEU A 27 1.31 -12.51 -10.96
N PRO A 28 2.43 -12.96 -10.34
CA PRO A 28 2.65 -12.81 -8.90
C PRO A 28 2.70 -11.36 -8.41
N ILE A 29 2.98 -10.39 -9.30
CA ILE A 29 2.99 -8.97 -8.90
C ILE A 29 1.61 -8.48 -8.45
N LEU A 30 0.53 -9.08 -8.96
CA LEU A 30 -0.86 -8.74 -8.60
C LEU A 30 -1.28 -9.32 -7.24
N GLN A 31 -0.44 -10.16 -6.64
CA GLN A 31 -0.59 -10.65 -5.26
C GLN A 31 0.06 -9.71 -4.23
N ASN A 32 0.69 -8.61 -4.68
CA ASN A 32 1.39 -7.67 -3.82
C ASN A 32 0.61 -6.37 -3.63
N ILE A 33 0.96 -5.65 -2.58
CA ILE A 33 0.54 -4.28 -2.33
C ILE A 33 1.71 -3.36 -2.69
N TYR A 34 1.45 -2.36 -3.53
CA TYR A 34 2.41 -1.32 -3.86
C TYR A 34 2.50 -0.31 -2.73
N VAL A 35 3.72 -0.04 -2.28
CA VAL A 35 4.01 0.91 -1.21
C VAL A 35 5.05 1.90 -1.73
N LYS A 36 4.68 3.19 -1.78
CA LYS A 36 5.56 4.27 -2.20
C LYS A 36 5.57 5.37 -1.16
N ALA A 37 6.72 5.63 -0.57
CA ALA A 37 6.91 6.84 0.22
C ALA A 37 7.22 8.03 -0.70
N SER A 38 6.63 9.19 -0.42
CA SER A 38 7.10 10.47 -0.97
C SER A 38 7.74 11.30 0.14
N ILE A 39 7.70 12.63 0.09
CA ILE A 39 8.43 13.49 1.03
C ILE A 39 7.82 13.40 2.45
N ASP A 40 6.49 13.45 2.54
CA ASP A 40 5.72 13.57 3.79
C ASP A 40 4.51 12.62 3.87
N ASN A 41 4.37 11.76 2.87
CA ASN A 41 3.26 10.83 2.74
C ASN A 41 3.71 9.45 2.27
N ILE A 42 2.78 8.51 2.36
CA ILE A 42 2.90 7.18 1.78
C ILE A 42 1.65 6.88 0.96
N ILE A 43 1.87 6.30 -0.22
CA ILE A 43 0.84 5.81 -1.11
C ILE A 43 0.82 4.29 -1.01
N ILE A 44 -0.34 3.74 -0.69
CA ILE A 44 -0.62 2.31 -0.68
C ILE A 44 -1.61 2.01 -1.81
N ARG A 45 -1.24 1.11 -2.72
CA ARG A 45 -2.07 0.76 -3.88
C ARG A 45 -2.15 -0.76 -4.05
N ALA A 46 -3.33 -1.25 -4.41
CA ALA A 46 -3.55 -2.65 -4.78
C ALA A 46 -4.52 -2.72 -5.96
N THR A 47 -4.37 -3.74 -6.81
CA THR A 47 -5.22 -3.93 -7.99
C THR A 47 -5.22 -5.39 -8.45
N ASP A 48 -6.34 -5.80 -9.04
CA ASP A 48 -6.50 -7.06 -9.77
C ASP A 48 -6.64 -6.83 -11.29
N MET A 49 -6.34 -5.62 -11.76
CA MET A 49 -6.53 -5.09 -13.13
C MET A 49 -7.98 -4.80 -13.55
N GLU A 50 -9.00 -5.22 -12.80
CA GLU A 50 -10.40 -4.83 -13.03
C GLU A 50 -10.80 -3.64 -12.15
N LYS A 51 -10.29 -3.65 -10.92
CA LYS A 51 -10.46 -2.59 -9.92
C LYS A 51 -9.14 -2.28 -9.24
N TYR A 52 -9.07 -1.12 -8.63
CA TYR A 52 -7.93 -0.74 -7.80
C TYR A 52 -8.39 0.10 -6.63
N VAL A 53 -7.51 0.16 -5.63
CA VAL A 53 -7.61 1.07 -4.51
C VAL A 53 -6.29 1.82 -4.36
N GLU A 54 -6.38 3.11 -4.06
CA GLU A 54 -5.25 3.97 -3.76
C GLU A 54 -5.58 4.75 -2.49
N ILE A 55 -4.69 4.68 -1.52
CA ILE A 55 -4.85 5.32 -0.21
C ILE A 55 -3.57 6.07 0.09
N GLU A 56 -3.72 7.35 0.41
CA GLU A 56 -2.63 8.24 0.78
C GLU A 56 -2.74 8.59 2.26
N LEU A 57 -1.62 8.50 2.98
CA LEU A 57 -1.53 8.79 4.41
C LEU A 57 -0.31 9.67 4.69
N PRO A 58 -0.43 10.64 5.60
CA PRO A 58 0.74 11.35 6.10
C PRO A 58 1.64 10.38 6.88
N CYS A 59 2.94 10.44 6.62
CA CYS A 59 3.94 9.53 7.17
C CYS A 59 5.29 10.24 7.27
N LYS A 60 6.04 9.99 8.35
CA LYS A 60 7.43 10.46 8.41
C LYS A 60 8.29 9.58 7.52
N VAL A 61 8.98 10.18 6.55
CA VAL A 61 9.86 9.47 5.62
C VAL A 61 11.31 9.91 5.86
N GLU A 62 12.19 8.95 6.02
CA GLU A 62 13.63 9.16 6.12
C GLU A 62 14.27 8.65 4.81
N LEU A 63 14.77 9.59 4.02
CA LEU A 63 15.61 9.34 2.86
C LEU A 63 17.05 9.15 3.39
N GLU A 64 17.60 7.95 3.23
CA GLU A 64 19.04 7.70 3.41
C GLU A 64 19.83 8.26 2.24
#